data_AF-A0A350I4R8-F1
#
_entry.id   AF-A0A350I4R8-F1
#
_cell.length_a   1.000
_cell.length_b   1.000
_cell.length_c   1.000
_cell.angle_alpha   90.00
_cell.angle_beta   90.00
_cell.angle_gamma   90.00
#
_symmetry.space_group_name_H-M   'P 1'
#
loop_
_entity.id
_entity.type
_entity.pdbx_description
1 polymer ?
#
loop_
_entity_poly.entity_id
_entity_poly.type
_entity_poly.pdbx_seq_one_letter_code
_entity_poly.pdbx_strand_id
1 'polypeptide(L)'
;MITFLTCSMFLSSVVAKGWVKYEGRKGPGKNKHIVFITGDEEYRSEEAMPMMGKILSLRHGFDCTVLFAMDDATGTIDPDNQTNIKGMHFIKDADLVVLFTRFRELPDDQMKYFVDHLEEGKPVIGLRTSTHAFSYTRNKASEYAHFHWQSKGWEGGFGQQVLGDTWVNHHGHHGQESTRGVIEGRHQSHPILTGVKDVWGPTDVYGMAHLPDDISVLLHGLTLNGMKSDSLPNYDKPLMPVAWVREHNGKHGELNRIFCSTMGAATDLESADLRRLLVNACYWGLGMEDLISADSSVAYVGEYHPTPFGFGKFVRGVKPESHALK
;
A
#
# COMPACT_ATOMS: atom_id res chain seq x y z
N MET A 1 -34.25 57.89 9.24
CA MET A 1 -32.96 57.20 9.46
C MET A 1 -33.27 55.70 9.47
N ILE A 2 -33.05 55.00 8.36
CA ILE A 2 -33.31 53.56 8.26
C ILE A 2 -31.94 52.89 8.12
N THR A 3 -31.52 52.20 9.18
CA THR A 3 -30.27 51.45 9.24
C THR A 3 -30.53 50.06 8.68
N PHE A 4 -29.98 49.74 7.50
CA PHE A 4 -29.95 48.38 6.98
C PHE A 4 -28.83 47.60 7.67
N LEU A 5 -29.20 46.56 8.40
CA LEU A 5 -28.28 45.61 9.02
C LEU A 5 -27.91 44.56 7.95
N THR A 6 -26.73 44.65 7.36
CA THR A 6 -26.20 43.63 6.46
C THR A 6 -25.70 42.44 7.28
N CYS A 7 -26.43 41.32 7.22
CA CYS A 7 -26.04 40.05 7.79
C CYS A 7 -25.01 39.38 6.85
N SER A 8 -23.72 39.50 7.16
CA SER A 8 -22.67 38.75 6.47
C SER A 8 -22.78 37.26 6.84
N MET A 9 -23.19 36.43 5.87
CA MET A 9 -23.03 34.98 5.97
C MET A 9 -21.55 34.64 5.80
N PHE A 10 -20.91 34.17 6.86
CA PHE A 10 -19.62 33.48 6.76
C PHE A 10 -19.87 32.10 6.14
N LEU A 11 -19.46 31.91 4.88
CA LEU A 11 -19.30 30.59 4.30
C LEU A 11 -18.14 29.88 5.03
N SER A 12 -18.46 29.07 6.02
CA SER A 12 -17.50 28.10 6.55
C SER A 12 -17.22 27.07 5.45
N SER A 13 -16.04 27.12 4.85
CA SER A 13 -15.57 26.05 3.97
C SER A 13 -15.48 24.77 4.80
N VAL A 14 -16.37 23.82 4.53
CA VAL A 14 -16.21 22.46 5.03
C VAL A 14 -15.00 21.89 4.31
N VAL A 15 -13.83 21.96 4.94
CA VAL A 15 -12.63 21.28 4.45
C VAL A 15 -12.97 19.79 4.41
N ALA A 16 -13.02 19.20 3.22
CA ALA A 16 -13.27 17.79 3.04
C ALA A 16 -12.27 16.99 3.89
N LYS A 17 -12.76 16.01 4.65
CA LYS A 17 -11.92 15.14 5.47
C LYS A 17 -11.16 14.26 4.49
N GLY A 18 -9.90 14.58 4.20
CA GLY A 18 -9.08 13.92 3.17
C GLY A 18 -8.67 12.47 3.48
N TRP A 19 -9.48 11.76 4.26
CA TRP A 19 -9.25 10.41 4.76
C TRP A 19 -10.59 9.75 5.12
N VAL A 20 -10.58 8.44 5.28
CA VAL A 20 -11.70 7.66 5.84
C VAL A 20 -11.22 6.81 7.02
N LYS A 21 -12.07 6.65 8.03
CA LYS A 21 -11.81 5.80 9.19
C LYS A 21 -12.79 4.64 9.26
N TYR A 22 -12.29 3.49 9.69
CA TYR A 22 -13.08 2.30 9.99
C TYR A 22 -12.73 1.85 11.40
N GLU A 23 -13.70 1.95 12.31
CA GLU A 23 -13.53 1.48 13.68
C GLU A 23 -13.54 -0.05 13.71
N GLY A 24 -12.58 -0.61 14.43
CA GLY A 24 -12.44 -2.05 14.63
C GLY A 24 -13.65 -2.63 15.35
N ARG A 25 -14.24 -3.67 14.77
CA ARG A 25 -15.23 -4.51 15.49
C ARG A 25 -14.53 -5.46 16.47
N LYS A 26 -15.29 -6.36 17.09
CA LYS A 26 -14.70 -7.42 17.90
C LYS A 26 -13.82 -8.32 17.02
N GLY A 27 -12.55 -8.46 17.37
CA GLY A 27 -11.62 -9.37 16.73
C GLY A 27 -10.21 -9.30 17.33
N PRO A 28 -9.27 -10.14 16.86
CA PRO A 28 -7.90 -10.19 17.38
C PRO A 28 -7.15 -8.85 17.28
N GLY A 29 -7.45 -8.03 16.27
CA GLY A 29 -6.81 -6.73 16.01
C GLY A 29 -7.28 -5.58 16.90
N LYS A 30 -8.12 -5.85 17.91
CA LYS A 30 -8.65 -4.80 18.78
C LYS A 30 -7.52 -4.00 19.45
N ASN A 31 -7.68 -2.67 19.52
CA ASN A 31 -6.70 -1.72 20.04
C ASN A 31 -5.40 -1.64 19.21
N LYS A 32 -5.42 -2.11 17.96
CA LYS A 32 -4.33 -1.93 17.00
C LYS A 32 -4.79 -1.06 15.85
N HIS A 33 -3.97 -0.09 15.48
CA HIS A 33 -4.29 0.89 14.45
C HIS A 33 -3.40 0.71 13.22
N ILE A 34 -4.04 0.46 12.07
CA ILE A 34 -3.40 0.35 10.77
C ILE A 34 -3.70 1.61 9.96
N VAL A 35 -2.65 2.26 9.45
CA VAL A 35 -2.78 3.41 8.54
C VAL A 35 -2.37 3.00 7.13
N PHE A 36 -3.27 3.22 6.17
CA PHE A 36 -3.02 3.03 4.75
C PHE A 36 -2.72 4.38 4.11
N ILE A 37 -1.58 4.47 3.42
CA ILE A 37 -1.17 5.65 2.67
C ILE A 37 -1.34 5.32 1.19
N THR A 38 -2.29 5.98 0.52
CA THR A 38 -2.57 5.79 -0.91
C THR A 38 -2.06 6.98 -1.72
N GLY A 39 -1.80 6.75 -3.01
CA GLY A 39 -1.26 7.78 -3.90
C GLY A 39 -0.45 7.16 -5.03
N ASP A 40 -0.97 6.11 -5.63
CA ASP A 40 -0.44 5.54 -6.87
C ASP A 40 -1.38 5.91 -8.04
N GLU A 41 -0.78 6.35 -9.15
CA GLU A 41 -1.49 6.93 -10.31
C GLU A 41 -2.11 5.88 -11.24
N GLU A 42 -1.77 4.60 -11.04
CA GLU A 42 -2.00 3.55 -12.04
C GLU A 42 -2.86 2.40 -11.54
N TYR A 43 -2.46 1.76 -10.45
CA TYR A 43 -2.97 0.50 -9.90
C TYR A 43 -4.07 0.65 -8.86
N ARG A 44 -4.64 1.85 -8.70
CA ARG A 44 -5.86 2.13 -7.94
C ARG A 44 -5.72 1.87 -6.43
N SER A 45 -4.64 2.38 -5.84
CA SER A 45 -4.45 2.36 -4.38
C SER A 45 -5.65 2.90 -3.60
N GLU A 46 -6.33 3.91 -4.14
CA GLU A 46 -7.53 4.56 -3.61
C GLU A 46 -8.79 3.70 -3.62
N GLU A 47 -8.82 2.60 -4.40
CA GLU A 47 -9.91 1.62 -4.38
C GLU A 47 -9.53 0.41 -3.53
N ALA A 48 -8.28 -0.06 -3.68
CA ALA A 48 -7.73 -1.23 -3.03
C ALA A 48 -7.69 -1.08 -1.49
N MET A 49 -7.15 0.03 -0.99
CA MET A 49 -6.87 0.17 0.44
C MET A 49 -8.13 0.42 1.28
N PRO A 50 -9.15 1.17 0.83
CA PRO A 50 -10.45 1.18 1.49
C PRO A 50 -11.09 -0.20 1.62
N MET A 51 -10.99 -1.04 0.59
CA MET A 51 -11.51 -2.41 0.64
C MET A 51 -10.76 -3.23 1.71
N MET A 52 -9.43 -3.20 1.72
CA MET A 52 -8.62 -3.90 2.73
C MET A 52 -8.88 -3.38 4.14
N GLY A 53 -8.99 -2.05 4.33
CA GLY A 53 -9.31 -1.43 5.62
C GLY A 53 -10.66 -1.87 6.16
N LYS A 54 -11.68 -2.06 5.30
CA LYS A 54 -12.98 -2.61 5.72
C LYS A 54 -12.89 -4.08 6.13
N ILE A 55 -12.11 -4.89 5.41
CA ILE A 55 -11.88 -6.30 5.81
C ILE A 55 -11.20 -6.35 7.18
N LEU A 56 -10.07 -5.67 7.34
CA LEU A 56 -9.28 -5.67 8.57
C LEU A 56 -10.07 -5.12 9.77
N SER A 57 -10.86 -4.06 9.59
CA SER A 57 -11.68 -3.52 10.68
C SER A 57 -12.86 -4.40 11.06
N LEU A 58 -13.65 -4.87 10.08
CA LEU A 58 -14.92 -5.52 10.37
C LEU A 58 -14.81 -7.03 10.57
N ARG A 59 -13.78 -7.67 10.01
CA ARG A 59 -13.53 -9.12 10.15
C ARG A 59 -12.49 -9.41 11.21
N HIS A 60 -11.52 -8.52 11.41
CA HIS A 60 -10.38 -8.76 12.30
C HIS A 60 -10.29 -7.81 13.50
N GLY A 61 -11.03 -6.70 13.49
CA GLY A 61 -11.13 -5.79 14.63
C GLY A 61 -10.03 -4.73 14.73
N PHE A 62 -9.22 -4.54 13.69
CA PHE A 62 -8.24 -3.45 13.64
C PHE A 62 -8.93 -2.10 13.44
N ASP A 63 -8.50 -1.05 14.13
CA ASP A 63 -8.82 0.30 13.69
C ASP A 63 -8.05 0.58 12.41
N CYS A 64 -8.72 1.16 11.40
CA CYS A 64 -8.11 1.44 10.11
C CYS A 64 -8.36 2.89 9.70
N THR A 65 -7.30 3.59 9.27
CA THR A 65 -7.42 4.90 8.60
C THR A 65 -6.82 4.80 7.21
N VAL A 66 -7.55 5.26 6.19
CA VAL A 66 -7.04 5.35 4.82
C VAL A 66 -6.86 6.81 4.45
N LEU A 67 -5.64 7.16 4.05
CA LEU A 67 -5.21 8.49 3.64
C LEU A 67 -5.08 8.54 2.13
N PHE A 68 -5.50 9.64 1.52
CA PHE A 68 -5.52 9.78 0.07
C PHE A 68 -4.67 10.96 -0.40
N ALA A 69 -4.14 10.83 -1.62
CA ALA A 69 -3.75 11.98 -2.41
C ALA A 69 -5.01 12.79 -2.79
N MET A 70 -4.98 14.10 -2.59
CA MET A 70 -6.18 14.95 -2.64
C MET A 70 -5.98 16.18 -3.52
N ASP A 71 -7.00 16.52 -4.30
CA ASP A 71 -7.17 17.87 -4.86
C ASP A 71 -7.90 18.75 -3.83
N ASP A 72 -7.20 19.77 -3.34
CA ASP A 72 -7.74 20.69 -2.32
C ASP A 72 -8.80 21.64 -2.86
N ALA A 73 -8.75 21.97 -4.15
CA ALA A 73 -9.71 22.88 -4.75
C ALA A 73 -11.09 22.24 -4.86
N THR A 74 -11.14 20.95 -5.15
CA THR A 74 -12.40 20.20 -5.35
C THR A 74 -12.79 19.34 -4.15
N GLY A 75 -11.84 19.04 -3.26
CA GLY A 75 -12.02 18.15 -2.12
C GLY A 75 -12.22 16.68 -2.55
N THR A 76 -11.68 16.30 -3.70
CA THR A 76 -11.77 14.92 -4.24
C THR A 76 -10.43 14.21 -4.17
N ILE A 77 -10.46 12.89 -4.19
CA ILE A 77 -9.27 12.05 -4.32
C ILE A 77 -8.67 12.30 -5.70
N ASP A 78 -7.35 12.56 -5.72
CA ASP A 78 -6.57 12.79 -6.92
C ASP A 78 -5.22 12.06 -6.82
N PRO A 79 -5.14 10.82 -7.35
CA PRO A 79 -3.90 10.05 -7.35
C PRO A 79 -2.75 10.73 -8.12
N ASP A 80 -3.04 11.62 -9.06
CA ASP A 80 -2.03 12.37 -9.82
C ASP A 80 -1.39 13.49 -8.98
N ASN A 81 -1.99 13.87 -7.83
CA ASN A 81 -1.38 14.83 -6.93
C ASN A 81 -0.23 14.19 -6.12
N GLN A 82 0.99 14.41 -6.58
CA GLN A 82 2.21 13.86 -5.97
C GLN A 82 2.65 14.57 -4.69
N THR A 83 2.08 15.72 -4.34
CA THR A 83 2.62 16.61 -3.30
C THR A 83 1.68 16.83 -2.13
N ASN A 84 0.60 16.05 -2.00
CA ASN A 84 -0.33 16.23 -0.89
C ASN A 84 -1.02 14.91 -0.55
N ILE A 85 -0.82 14.44 0.68
CA ILE A 85 -1.64 13.38 1.27
C ILE A 85 -2.21 13.91 2.58
N LYS A 86 -3.54 14.01 2.68
CA LYS A 86 -4.18 14.54 3.88
C LYS A 86 -4.23 13.50 4.99
N GLY A 87 -4.00 13.94 6.22
CA GLY A 87 -4.14 13.10 7.41
C GLY A 87 -2.88 12.33 7.81
N MET A 88 -1.70 12.67 7.26
CA MET A 88 -0.42 12.04 7.63
C MET A 88 -0.13 12.04 9.14
N HIS A 89 -0.69 12.99 9.91
CA HIS A 89 -0.59 13.02 11.37
C HIS A 89 -1.18 11.79 12.08
N PHE A 90 -2.08 11.01 11.43
CA PHE A 90 -2.58 9.76 12.00
C PHE A 90 -1.52 8.67 12.10
N ILE A 91 -0.42 8.77 11.36
CA ILE A 91 0.68 7.79 11.40
C ILE A 91 1.38 7.81 12.77
N LYS A 92 1.38 8.95 13.46
CA LYS A 92 2.00 9.09 14.79
C LYS A 92 1.52 8.02 15.78
N ASP A 93 0.23 7.71 15.73
CA ASP A 93 -0.43 6.77 16.64
C ASP A 93 -0.62 5.37 16.01
N ALA A 94 -0.13 5.15 14.79
CA ALA A 94 -0.27 3.88 14.09
C ALA A 94 0.65 2.80 14.68
N ASP A 95 0.15 1.57 14.75
CA ASP A 95 0.96 0.39 15.03
C ASP A 95 1.59 -0.19 13.75
N LEU A 96 0.94 0.00 12.59
CA LEU A 96 1.42 -0.48 11.28
C LEU A 96 1.04 0.48 10.17
N VAL A 97 1.96 0.67 9.22
CA VAL A 97 1.71 1.44 7.99
C VAL A 97 1.68 0.51 6.77
N VAL A 98 0.65 0.65 5.95
CA VAL A 98 0.57 0.07 4.59
C VAL A 98 0.80 1.20 3.59
N LEU A 99 1.90 1.13 2.86
CA LEU A 99 2.31 2.11 1.86
C LEU A 99 2.01 1.59 0.46
N PHE A 100 1.09 2.26 -0.23
CA PHE A 100 0.79 2.01 -1.63
C PHE A 100 0.77 3.33 -2.41
N THR A 101 1.96 3.83 -2.67
CA THR A 101 2.20 5.13 -3.31
C THR A 101 3.18 5.02 -4.46
N ARG A 102 3.20 6.02 -5.33
CA ARG A 102 4.18 6.16 -6.41
C ARG A 102 4.69 7.60 -6.49
N PHE A 103 6.00 7.80 -6.58
CA PHE A 103 6.63 9.09 -6.88
C PHE A 103 6.13 10.30 -6.08
N ARG A 104 5.75 10.11 -4.81
CA ARG A 104 5.35 11.20 -3.94
C ARG A 104 6.54 12.10 -3.63
N GLU A 105 6.29 13.38 -3.54
CA GLU A 105 7.20 14.37 -2.99
C GLU A 105 6.41 15.22 -2.01
N LEU A 106 6.15 14.62 -0.85
CA LEU A 106 5.32 15.25 0.18
C LEU A 106 6.10 16.40 0.84
N PRO A 107 5.41 17.45 1.32
CA PRO A 107 5.99 18.44 2.21
C PRO A 107 6.69 17.79 3.41
N ASP A 108 7.79 18.38 3.87
CA ASP A 108 8.62 17.79 4.92
C ASP A 108 7.82 17.55 6.22
N ASP A 109 6.88 18.42 6.58
CA ASP A 109 6.01 18.24 7.74
C ASP A 109 5.05 17.06 7.62
N GLN A 110 4.64 16.69 6.39
CA GLN A 110 3.86 15.48 6.12
C GLN A 110 4.76 14.23 6.12
N MET A 111 5.90 14.32 5.42
CA MET A 111 6.84 13.19 5.29
C MET A 111 7.42 12.77 6.64
N LYS A 112 7.64 13.73 7.55
CA LYS A 112 8.16 13.49 8.89
C LYS A 112 7.39 12.39 9.64
N TYR A 113 6.07 12.35 9.56
CA TYR A 113 5.28 11.32 10.25
C TYR A 113 5.61 9.90 9.79
N PHE A 114 5.85 9.71 8.48
CA PHE A 114 6.24 8.40 7.95
C PHE A 114 7.67 8.04 8.36
N VAL A 115 8.59 9.01 8.31
CA VAL A 115 9.97 8.79 8.70
C VAL A 115 10.09 8.48 10.18
N ASP A 116 9.38 9.19 11.05
CA ASP A 116 9.33 8.91 12.48
C ASP A 116 8.84 7.48 12.74
N HIS A 117 7.76 7.04 12.08
CA HIS A 117 7.25 5.66 12.20
C HIS A 117 8.30 4.61 11.82
N LEU A 118 9.02 4.86 10.72
CA LEU A 118 10.10 3.97 10.28
C LEU A 118 11.30 3.98 11.25
N GLU A 119 11.69 5.15 11.77
CA GLU A 119 12.80 5.29 12.71
C GLU A 119 12.46 4.72 14.10
N GLU A 120 11.17 4.62 14.46
CA GLU A 120 10.65 4.06 15.72
C GLU A 120 10.64 2.53 15.79
N GLY A 121 11.05 1.79 14.75
CA GLY A 121 11.00 0.32 14.80
C GLY A 121 9.73 -0.28 14.19
N LYS A 122 8.76 0.54 13.78
CA LYS A 122 7.40 0.04 13.52
C LYS A 122 7.27 -0.63 12.15
N PRO A 123 6.39 -1.64 12.03
CA PRO A 123 6.23 -2.40 10.81
C PRO A 123 5.69 -1.57 9.65
N VAL A 124 6.18 -1.90 8.44
CA VAL A 124 5.74 -1.31 7.18
C VAL A 124 5.44 -2.40 6.17
N ILE A 125 4.28 -2.29 5.51
CA ILE A 125 3.91 -3.10 4.35
C ILE A 125 4.02 -2.24 3.10
N GLY A 126 4.90 -2.59 2.16
CA GLY A 126 5.01 -1.94 0.85
C GLY A 126 4.27 -2.73 -0.23
N LEU A 127 3.38 -2.07 -0.98
CA LEU A 127 2.63 -2.69 -2.08
C LEU A 127 2.88 -1.99 -3.41
N ARG A 128 2.98 -2.81 -4.47
CA ARG A 128 3.26 -2.38 -5.85
C ARG A 128 4.30 -1.27 -5.85
N THR A 129 3.89 -0.07 -6.26
CA THR A 129 4.80 0.98 -6.65
C THR A 129 5.55 1.60 -5.49
N SER A 130 5.36 1.12 -4.26
CA SER A 130 6.11 1.56 -3.09
C SER A 130 7.62 1.33 -3.21
N THR A 131 8.09 0.41 -4.07
CA THR A 131 9.51 0.27 -4.43
C THR A 131 10.10 1.57 -5.00
N HIS A 132 9.26 2.46 -5.49
CA HIS A 132 9.59 3.80 -5.95
C HIS A 132 8.58 4.82 -5.41
N ALA A 133 8.24 4.68 -4.12
CA ALA A 133 7.26 5.50 -3.43
C ALA A 133 7.54 7.00 -3.51
N PHE A 134 8.82 7.41 -3.51
CA PHE A 134 9.23 8.80 -3.37
C PHE A 134 10.11 9.29 -4.53
N SER A 135 9.82 10.48 -5.03
CA SER A 135 10.55 11.11 -6.14
C SER A 135 10.82 12.59 -5.88
N TYR A 136 11.91 12.89 -5.16
CA TYR A 136 12.35 14.27 -4.92
C TYR A 136 13.03 14.88 -6.15
N THR A 137 12.23 15.58 -6.95
CA THR A 137 12.70 16.28 -8.16
C THR A 137 12.51 17.79 -8.05
N ARG A 138 11.55 18.26 -7.24
CA ARG A 138 11.19 19.68 -7.09
C ARG A 138 11.99 20.34 -5.96
N ASN A 139 12.07 19.72 -4.78
CA ASN A 139 12.76 20.19 -3.59
C ASN A 139 13.95 19.29 -3.23
N LYS A 140 15.09 19.54 -3.87
CA LYS A 140 16.34 18.81 -3.60
C LYS A 140 16.99 19.16 -2.26
N ALA A 141 16.52 20.21 -1.59
CA ALA A 141 17.00 20.64 -0.29
C ALA A 141 16.19 20.04 0.88
N SER A 142 15.11 19.30 0.58
CA SER A 142 14.34 18.56 1.58
C SER A 142 15.26 17.65 2.40
N GLU A 143 15.03 17.60 3.71
CA GLU A 143 15.72 16.67 4.60
C GLU A 143 15.51 15.20 4.17
N TYR A 144 14.41 14.93 3.47
CA TYR A 144 14.01 13.61 2.99
C TYR A 144 14.37 13.35 1.53
N ALA A 145 15.11 14.25 0.86
CA ALA A 145 15.49 14.09 -0.54
C ALA A 145 16.25 12.78 -0.83
N HIS A 146 16.95 12.23 0.18
CA HIS A 146 17.64 10.95 0.08
C HIS A 146 16.70 9.73 -0.09
N PHE A 147 15.41 9.85 0.24
CA PHE A 147 14.39 8.81 -0.02
C PHE A 147 14.06 8.64 -1.51
N HIS A 148 14.49 9.58 -2.35
CA HIS A 148 14.31 9.52 -3.81
C HIS A 148 14.72 8.14 -4.36
N TRP A 149 13.86 7.51 -5.15
CA TRP A 149 14.04 6.14 -5.64
C TRP A 149 15.31 5.90 -6.47
N GLN A 150 15.92 6.96 -7.01
CA GLN A 150 17.24 6.92 -7.69
C GLN A 150 18.35 7.63 -6.89
N SER A 151 18.19 7.73 -5.57
CA SER A 151 19.17 8.39 -4.71
C SER A 151 20.52 7.69 -4.85
N LYS A 152 21.58 8.51 -4.93
CA LYS A 152 22.98 8.03 -4.97
C LYS A 152 23.65 8.07 -3.59
N GLY A 153 23.15 8.93 -2.70
CA GLY A 153 23.67 9.06 -1.32
C GLY A 153 23.09 8.01 -0.38
N TRP A 154 21.90 7.51 -0.69
CA TRP A 154 21.27 6.34 -0.06
C TRP A 154 20.80 5.46 -1.22
N GLU A 155 21.67 4.58 -1.70
CA GLU A 155 21.56 3.96 -3.04
C GLU A 155 20.20 3.31 -3.28
N GLY A 156 19.50 3.75 -4.34
CA GLY A 156 18.15 3.27 -4.67
C GLY A 156 17.03 3.76 -3.72
N GLY A 157 17.38 4.66 -2.79
CA GLY A 157 16.47 5.33 -1.87
C GLY A 157 15.69 4.38 -0.97
N PHE A 158 14.49 4.81 -0.59
CA PHE A 158 13.61 4.06 0.29
C PHE A 158 13.33 2.63 -0.19
N GLY A 159 13.07 2.46 -1.50
CA GLY A 159 12.74 1.16 -2.08
C GLY A 159 13.86 0.14 -1.86
N GLN A 160 15.07 0.47 -2.31
CA GLN A 160 16.23 -0.41 -2.15
C GLN A 160 16.58 -0.62 -0.68
N GLN A 161 16.61 0.46 0.08
CA GLN A 161 17.23 0.46 1.40
C GLN A 161 16.32 -0.11 2.47
N VAL A 162 15.00 0.06 2.33
CA VAL A 162 14.01 -0.44 3.29
C VAL A 162 13.31 -1.67 2.73
N LEU A 163 12.67 -1.55 1.56
CA LEU A 163 11.85 -2.64 1.00
C LEU A 163 12.70 -3.75 0.38
N GLY A 164 13.93 -3.47 -0.03
CA GLY A 164 14.88 -4.46 -0.56
C GLY A 164 15.24 -4.30 -2.03
N ASP A 165 14.41 -3.64 -2.82
CA ASP A 165 14.78 -3.24 -4.19
C ASP A 165 14.00 -1.99 -4.57
N THR A 166 14.60 -1.21 -5.46
CA THR A 166 13.93 -0.07 -6.09
C THR A 166 13.29 -0.48 -7.41
N TRP A 167 12.64 0.45 -8.09
CA TRP A 167 12.09 0.19 -9.43
C TRP A 167 13.19 -0.10 -10.45
N VAL A 168 13.09 -1.24 -11.14
CA VAL A 168 13.98 -1.63 -12.23
C VAL A 168 13.26 -1.54 -13.57
N ASN A 169 12.30 -2.45 -13.81
CA ASN A 169 11.53 -2.53 -15.04
C ASN A 169 10.30 -3.43 -14.88
N HIS A 170 9.49 -3.51 -15.93
CA HIS A 170 8.51 -4.57 -16.10
C HIS A 170 9.21 -5.82 -16.62
N HIS A 171 9.09 -6.94 -15.91
CA HIS A 171 9.54 -8.25 -16.36
C HIS A 171 8.49 -8.90 -17.27
N GLY A 172 7.21 -8.79 -16.89
CA GLY A 172 6.08 -9.09 -17.75
C GLY A 172 5.83 -7.98 -18.79
N HIS A 173 5.14 -8.32 -19.88
CA HIS A 173 4.66 -7.33 -20.84
C HIS A 173 3.46 -6.59 -20.22
N HIS A 174 3.72 -5.34 -19.87
CA HIS A 174 2.76 -4.49 -19.19
C HIS A 174 1.40 -4.44 -19.90
N GLY A 175 0.32 -4.74 -19.16
CA GLY A 175 -1.05 -4.77 -19.67
C GLY A 175 -1.42 -5.97 -20.55
N GLN A 176 -0.49 -6.91 -20.78
CA GLN A 176 -0.70 -8.05 -21.67
C GLN A 176 -0.38 -9.40 -21.02
N GLU A 177 0.50 -9.41 -20.03
CA GLU A 177 0.84 -10.59 -19.23
C GLU A 177 0.45 -10.39 -17.77
N SER A 178 0.07 -11.49 -17.12
CA SER A 178 -0.36 -11.49 -15.71
C SER A 178 0.60 -12.27 -14.81
N THR A 179 0.39 -12.15 -13.50
CA THR A 179 1.25 -12.75 -12.48
C THR A 179 0.53 -13.89 -11.79
N ARG A 180 1.16 -15.06 -11.77
CA ARG A 180 0.80 -16.17 -10.90
C ARG A 180 1.83 -16.31 -9.78
N GLY A 181 1.39 -16.24 -8.53
CA GLY A 181 2.23 -16.50 -7.36
C GLY A 181 2.55 -17.99 -7.22
N VAL A 182 3.83 -18.28 -7.03
CA VAL A 182 4.40 -19.60 -6.75
C VAL A 182 5.09 -19.51 -5.39
N ILE A 183 4.71 -20.39 -4.46
CA ILE A 183 5.27 -20.40 -3.10
C ILE A 183 6.74 -20.81 -3.13
N GLU A 184 7.59 -20.03 -2.45
CA GLU A 184 8.99 -20.40 -2.21
C GLU A 184 9.03 -21.58 -1.23
N GLY A 185 9.51 -22.74 -1.72
CA GLY A 185 9.53 -23.98 -0.95
C GLY A 185 10.34 -23.88 0.34
N ARG A 186 11.42 -23.08 0.36
CA ARG A 186 12.24 -22.88 1.57
C ARG A 186 11.50 -22.15 2.69
N HIS A 187 10.51 -21.33 2.36
CA HIS A 187 9.77 -20.52 3.32
C HIS A 187 8.28 -20.87 3.38
N GLN A 188 7.85 -22.02 2.84
CA GLN A 188 6.46 -22.44 2.77
C GLN A 188 5.73 -22.51 4.13
N SER A 189 6.48 -22.67 5.22
CA SER A 189 5.96 -22.69 6.60
C SER A 189 5.89 -21.31 7.26
N HIS A 190 6.24 -20.23 6.54
CA HIS A 190 6.20 -18.89 7.08
C HIS A 190 4.76 -18.50 7.44
N PRO A 191 4.49 -17.87 8.61
CA PRO A 191 3.13 -17.59 9.07
C PRO A 191 2.26 -16.81 8.06
N ILE A 192 2.88 -15.90 7.29
CA ILE A 192 2.20 -15.13 6.23
C ILE A 192 1.54 -16.03 5.16
N LEU A 193 2.11 -17.20 4.89
CA LEU A 193 1.60 -18.14 3.87
C LEU A 193 0.48 -19.06 4.41
N THR A 194 0.09 -18.94 5.67
CA THR A 194 -0.97 -19.76 6.27
C THR A 194 -2.29 -19.60 5.51
N GLY A 195 -2.75 -20.69 4.88
CA GLY A 195 -3.97 -20.72 4.08
C GLY A 195 -3.88 -20.08 2.68
N VAL A 196 -2.69 -19.63 2.26
CA VAL A 196 -2.45 -19.09 0.91
C VAL A 196 -2.10 -20.24 -0.05
N LYS A 197 -2.80 -20.34 -1.18
CA LYS A 197 -2.68 -21.46 -2.13
C LYS A 197 -2.58 -20.98 -3.59
N ASP A 198 -3.40 -20.02 -3.96
CA ASP A 198 -3.63 -19.58 -5.34
C ASP A 198 -3.65 -18.06 -5.44
N VAL A 199 -2.46 -17.46 -5.46
CA VAL A 199 -2.31 -16.04 -5.74
C VAL A 199 -2.22 -15.84 -7.25
N TRP A 200 -3.15 -15.06 -7.79
CA TRP A 200 -3.11 -14.58 -9.18
C TRP A 200 -3.60 -13.14 -9.22
N GLY A 201 -2.98 -12.33 -10.06
CA GLY A 201 -3.41 -10.96 -10.31
C GLY A 201 -3.27 -10.62 -11.79
N PRO A 202 -4.24 -9.91 -12.39
CA PRO A 202 -4.16 -9.46 -13.77
C PRO A 202 -3.24 -8.24 -13.89
N THR A 203 -2.02 -8.34 -13.37
CA THR A 203 -0.94 -7.35 -13.51
C THR A 203 0.36 -8.05 -13.84
N ASP A 204 1.20 -7.36 -14.58
CA ASP A 204 2.48 -7.89 -15.01
C ASP A 204 3.50 -7.95 -13.86
N VAL A 205 4.41 -8.93 -13.95
CA VAL A 205 5.50 -9.15 -13.01
C VAL A 205 6.51 -8.01 -13.12
N TYR A 206 6.94 -7.45 -11.98
CA TYR A 206 8.06 -6.51 -11.93
C TYR A 206 9.40 -7.24 -11.95
N GLY A 207 10.39 -6.65 -12.62
CA GLY A 207 11.75 -7.14 -12.55
C GLY A 207 12.41 -6.71 -11.24
N MET A 208 13.17 -7.63 -10.67
CA MET A 208 13.96 -7.45 -9.46
C MET A 208 15.42 -7.75 -9.81
N ALA A 209 16.36 -6.96 -9.30
CA ALA A 209 17.77 -7.07 -9.66
C ALA A 209 18.72 -7.04 -8.46
N HIS A 210 18.34 -6.43 -7.35
CA HIS A 210 19.29 -6.10 -6.27
C HIS A 210 18.77 -6.48 -4.88
N LEU A 211 18.03 -7.59 -4.77
CA LEU A 211 17.54 -8.06 -3.47
C LEU A 211 18.72 -8.41 -2.54
N PRO A 212 18.86 -7.76 -1.38
CA PRO A 212 19.88 -8.10 -0.40
C PRO A 212 19.70 -9.48 0.22
N ASP A 213 20.79 -10.03 0.75
CA ASP A 213 20.86 -11.38 1.34
C ASP A 213 20.00 -11.55 2.61
N ASP A 214 19.56 -10.44 3.22
CA ASP A 214 18.71 -10.43 4.41
C ASP A 214 17.21 -10.57 4.10
N ILE A 215 16.85 -10.78 2.84
CA ILE A 215 15.47 -10.96 2.38
C ILE A 215 15.07 -12.43 2.36
N SER A 216 13.88 -12.71 2.91
CA SER A 216 13.23 -14.00 2.78
C SER A 216 12.07 -13.91 1.78
N VAL A 217 12.27 -14.43 0.57
CA VAL A 217 11.24 -14.49 -0.48
C VAL A 217 10.16 -15.50 -0.10
N LEU A 218 8.90 -15.10 -0.15
CA LEU A 218 7.74 -15.94 0.16
C LEU A 218 7.01 -16.41 -1.11
N LEU A 219 6.89 -15.52 -2.10
CA LEU A 219 6.28 -15.82 -3.39
C LEU A 219 7.18 -15.35 -4.53
N HIS A 220 7.28 -16.19 -5.55
CA HIS A 220 7.77 -15.82 -6.87
C HIS A 220 6.62 -15.63 -7.86
N GLY A 221 6.73 -14.66 -8.74
CA GLY A 221 5.84 -14.41 -9.86
C GLY A 221 6.27 -15.23 -11.06
N LEU A 222 5.40 -16.14 -11.47
CA LEU A 222 5.39 -16.76 -12.78
C LEU A 222 4.61 -15.87 -13.74
N THR A 223 5.26 -15.45 -14.82
CA THR A 223 4.60 -14.68 -15.87
C THR A 223 3.68 -15.58 -16.68
N LEU A 224 2.45 -15.14 -16.95
CA LEU A 224 1.50 -15.85 -17.83
C LEU A 224 1.34 -15.11 -19.18
N ASN A 225 1.21 -15.87 -20.27
CA ASN A 225 0.96 -15.37 -21.63
C ASN A 225 -0.51 -14.92 -21.81
N GLY A 226 -0.93 -13.94 -21.02
CA GLY A 226 -2.28 -13.38 -21.05
C GLY A 226 -2.74 -12.81 -19.71
N MET A 227 -3.89 -12.14 -19.74
CA MET A 227 -4.50 -11.46 -18.59
C MET A 227 -5.58 -12.31 -17.89
N LYS A 228 -5.54 -13.63 -18.04
CA LYS A 228 -6.48 -14.56 -17.41
C LYS A 228 -5.76 -15.55 -16.51
N SER A 229 -6.42 -16.00 -15.45
CA SER A 229 -5.85 -16.94 -14.47
C SER A 229 -5.52 -18.31 -15.05
N ASP A 230 -6.14 -18.69 -16.17
CA ASP A 230 -5.92 -19.94 -16.90
C ASP A 230 -4.99 -19.81 -18.10
N SER A 231 -4.39 -18.63 -18.31
CA SER A 231 -3.39 -18.43 -19.37
C SER A 231 -2.15 -19.29 -19.09
N LEU A 232 -1.56 -19.83 -20.16
CA LEU A 232 -0.36 -20.65 -20.04
C LEU A 232 0.82 -19.82 -19.51
N PRO A 233 1.75 -20.43 -18.77
CA PRO A 233 3.00 -19.78 -18.40
C PRO A 233 3.75 -19.24 -19.62
N ASN A 234 4.43 -18.11 -19.45
CA ASN A 234 5.49 -17.67 -20.35
C ASN A 234 6.78 -18.41 -19.99
N TYR A 235 7.08 -19.46 -20.76
CA TYR A 235 8.23 -20.34 -20.52
C TYR A 235 9.59 -19.69 -20.85
N ASP A 236 9.60 -18.52 -21.50
CA ASP A 236 10.84 -17.81 -21.86
C ASP A 236 11.34 -16.90 -20.72
N LYS A 237 10.57 -16.80 -19.63
CA LYS A 237 10.82 -15.86 -18.54
C LYS A 237 11.11 -16.58 -17.22
N PRO A 238 12.20 -16.26 -16.51
CA PRO A 238 12.46 -16.79 -15.18
C PRO A 238 11.41 -16.31 -14.17
N LEU A 239 11.31 -17.03 -13.06
CA LEU A 239 10.58 -16.56 -11.89
C LEU A 239 11.24 -15.31 -11.30
N MET A 240 10.43 -14.36 -10.85
CA MET A 240 10.89 -13.17 -10.12
C MET A 240 10.26 -13.10 -8.73
N PRO A 241 10.96 -12.66 -7.67
CA PRO A 241 10.32 -12.43 -6.39
C PRO A 241 9.19 -11.40 -6.48
N VAL A 242 8.03 -11.72 -5.91
CA VAL A 242 6.84 -10.84 -5.90
C VAL A 242 6.24 -10.61 -4.53
N ALA A 243 6.62 -11.39 -3.52
CA ALA A 243 6.33 -11.09 -2.12
C ALA A 243 7.46 -11.62 -1.22
N TRP A 244 7.92 -10.80 -0.28
CA TRP A 244 9.01 -11.15 0.61
C TRP A 244 8.93 -10.39 1.93
N VAL A 245 9.69 -10.86 2.92
CA VAL A 245 9.88 -10.19 4.21
C VAL A 245 11.33 -9.83 4.45
N ARG A 246 11.53 -8.84 5.32
CA ARG A 246 12.83 -8.39 5.79
C ARG A 246 12.71 -7.86 7.21
N GLU A 247 13.69 -8.16 8.06
CA GLU A 247 13.88 -7.46 9.34
C GLU A 247 14.92 -6.36 9.12
N HIS A 248 14.45 -5.12 8.95
CA HIS A 248 15.29 -3.98 8.61
C HIS A 248 15.77 -3.26 9.88
N ASN A 249 17.08 -3.02 9.98
CA ASN A 249 17.64 -2.28 11.11
C ASN A 249 17.30 -0.79 10.98
N GLY A 250 16.48 -0.28 11.88
CA GLY A 250 16.23 1.14 12.06
C GLY A 250 17.49 1.88 12.54
N LYS A 251 17.47 3.20 12.40
CA LYS A 251 18.60 4.10 12.73
C LYS A 251 19.07 4.00 14.18
N HIS A 252 18.18 3.59 15.09
CA HIS A 252 18.45 3.47 16.53
C HIS A 252 18.62 2.02 16.99
N GLY A 253 18.72 1.06 16.07
CA GLY A 253 18.90 -0.36 16.38
C GLY A 253 17.61 -1.16 16.59
N GLU A 254 16.45 -0.49 16.51
CA GLU A 254 15.15 -1.17 16.50
C GLU A 254 14.96 -1.96 15.20
N LEU A 255 14.32 -3.12 15.27
CA LEU A 255 14.07 -3.98 14.11
C LEU A 255 12.69 -3.70 13.52
N ASN A 256 12.66 -3.21 12.28
CA ASN A 256 11.43 -3.00 11.53
C ASN A 256 11.04 -4.28 10.81
N ARG A 257 9.84 -4.80 11.08
CA ARG A 257 9.26 -5.87 10.27
C ARG A 257 8.70 -5.31 8.97
N ILE A 258 9.35 -5.63 7.87
CA ILE A 258 8.97 -5.20 6.53
C ILE A 258 8.39 -6.38 5.77
N PHE A 259 7.21 -6.19 5.19
CA PHE A 259 6.69 -7.06 4.13
C PHE A 259 6.56 -6.22 2.86
N CYS A 260 7.05 -6.72 1.74
CA CYS A 260 6.92 -6.05 0.46
C CYS A 260 6.32 -7.00 -0.57
N SER A 261 5.41 -6.50 -1.39
CA SER A 261 4.91 -7.20 -2.56
C SER A 261 4.83 -6.29 -3.77
N THR A 262 5.32 -6.79 -4.90
CA THR A 262 5.11 -6.16 -6.22
C THR A 262 3.78 -6.56 -6.83
N MET A 263 2.88 -7.16 -6.06
CA MET A 263 1.45 -7.32 -6.37
C MET A 263 0.64 -6.39 -5.46
N GLY A 264 -0.64 -6.19 -5.78
CA GLY A 264 -1.56 -5.45 -4.89
C GLY A 264 -2.37 -4.37 -5.59
N ALA A 265 -2.37 -4.32 -6.93
CA ALA A 265 -3.34 -3.49 -7.65
C ALA A 265 -4.77 -3.82 -7.22
N ALA A 266 -5.70 -2.88 -7.35
CA ALA A 266 -7.08 -3.13 -6.95
C ALA A 266 -7.67 -4.38 -7.62
N THR A 267 -7.37 -4.63 -8.89
CA THR A 267 -7.77 -5.84 -9.62
C THR A 267 -7.06 -7.11 -9.15
N ASP A 268 -5.82 -7.04 -8.64
CA ASP A 268 -5.16 -8.21 -8.07
C ASP A 268 -5.89 -8.70 -6.81
N LEU A 269 -6.50 -7.78 -6.06
CA LEU A 269 -7.26 -8.08 -4.84
C LEU A 269 -8.63 -8.72 -5.11
N GLU A 270 -8.95 -9.01 -6.37
CA GLU A 270 -9.98 -10.01 -6.72
C GLU A 270 -9.59 -11.39 -6.18
N SER A 271 -8.29 -11.74 -6.17
CA SER A 271 -7.79 -12.94 -5.52
C SER A 271 -8.04 -12.91 -4.00
N ALA A 272 -8.77 -13.90 -3.51
CA ALA A 272 -8.96 -14.11 -2.07
C ALA A 272 -7.63 -14.42 -1.37
N ASP A 273 -6.72 -15.12 -2.05
CA ASP A 273 -5.46 -15.55 -1.47
C ASP A 273 -4.43 -14.43 -1.42
N LEU A 274 -4.47 -13.48 -2.36
CA LEU A 274 -3.69 -12.25 -2.21
C LEU A 274 -4.20 -11.42 -1.02
N ARG A 275 -5.52 -11.26 -0.87
CA ARG A 275 -6.09 -10.59 0.32
C ARG A 275 -5.66 -11.28 1.61
N ARG A 276 -5.62 -12.61 1.65
CA ARG A 276 -5.15 -13.37 2.81
C ARG A 276 -3.68 -13.20 3.08
N LEU A 277 -2.85 -13.19 2.04
CA LEU A 277 -1.43 -12.87 2.18
C LEU A 277 -1.25 -11.51 2.86
N LEU A 278 -2.00 -10.49 2.42
CA LEU A 278 -1.91 -9.13 2.99
C LEU A 278 -2.49 -9.04 4.42
N VAL A 279 -3.60 -9.72 4.70
CA VAL A 279 -4.13 -9.83 6.07
C VAL A 279 -3.09 -10.48 6.97
N ASN A 280 -2.55 -11.64 6.59
CA ASN A 280 -1.55 -12.34 7.39
C ASN A 280 -0.27 -11.51 7.56
N ALA A 281 0.14 -10.72 6.56
CA ALA A 281 1.25 -9.79 6.66
C ALA A 281 1.00 -8.69 7.71
N CYS A 282 -0.24 -8.22 7.88
CA CYS A 282 -0.59 -7.28 8.95
C CYS A 282 -0.39 -7.91 10.33
N TYR A 283 -0.87 -9.15 10.52
CA TYR A 283 -0.67 -9.89 11.78
C TYR A 283 0.81 -10.14 12.06
N TRP A 284 1.57 -10.59 11.06
CA TRP A 284 3.00 -10.83 11.21
C TRP A 284 3.77 -9.54 11.52
N GLY A 285 3.48 -8.44 10.82
CA GLY A 285 4.11 -7.15 11.10
C GLY A 285 3.90 -6.70 12.54
N LEU A 286 2.71 -6.98 13.10
CA LEU A 286 2.32 -6.63 14.46
C LEU A 286 2.75 -7.63 15.56
N GLY A 287 3.48 -8.70 15.22
CA GLY A 287 3.89 -9.72 16.20
C GLY A 287 2.72 -10.58 16.70
N MET A 288 1.74 -10.83 15.83
CA MET A 288 0.50 -11.53 16.14
C MET A 288 0.36 -12.85 15.36
N GLU A 289 1.47 -13.51 15.04
CA GLU A 289 1.53 -14.71 14.20
C GLU A 289 0.70 -15.87 14.75
N ASP A 290 0.67 -16.03 16.08
CA ASP A 290 -0.11 -17.06 16.77
C ASP A 290 -1.63 -16.90 16.58
N LEU A 291 -2.07 -15.75 16.09
CA LEU A 291 -3.48 -15.42 15.83
C LEU A 291 -3.82 -15.53 14.33
N ILE A 292 -2.86 -15.89 13.48
CA ILE A 292 -3.10 -16.17 12.07
C ILE A 292 -3.81 -17.54 11.94
N SER A 293 -4.88 -17.56 11.16
CA SER A 293 -5.64 -18.78 10.87
C SER A 293 -5.95 -18.87 9.38
N ALA A 294 -5.85 -20.09 8.82
CA ALA A 294 -6.20 -20.36 7.43
C ALA A 294 -7.70 -20.09 7.16
N ASP A 295 -8.54 -20.15 8.20
CA ASP A 295 -9.99 -19.95 8.12
C ASP A 295 -10.40 -18.49 8.34
N SER A 296 -9.45 -17.60 8.63
CA SER A 296 -9.71 -16.17 8.80
C SER A 296 -10.38 -15.57 7.55
N SER A 297 -11.44 -14.80 7.76
CA SER A 297 -12.27 -14.28 6.67
C SER A 297 -11.59 -13.12 5.93
N VAL A 298 -11.38 -13.31 4.64
CA VAL A 298 -10.92 -12.27 3.70
C VAL A 298 -12.03 -11.84 2.73
N ALA A 299 -13.27 -12.19 3.07
CA ALA A 299 -14.44 -11.83 2.28
C ALA A 299 -14.64 -10.31 2.32
N TYR A 300 -15.01 -9.75 1.17
CA TYR A 300 -15.32 -8.33 1.06
C TYR A 300 -16.38 -7.91 2.09
N VAL A 301 -16.34 -6.62 2.42
CA VAL A 301 -17.42 -5.95 3.12
C VAL A 301 -18.09 -5.00 2.14
N GLY A 302 -19.29 -5.37 1.71
CA GLY A 302 -19.97 -4.72 0.61
C GLY A 302 -19.47 -5.22 -0.74
N GLU A 303 -19.84 -4.50 -1.80
CA GLU A 303 -19.43 -4.79 -3.17
C GLU A 303 -18.00 -4.31 -3.43
N TYR A 304 -17.29 -5.04 -4.30
CA TYR A 304 -15.96 -4.67 -4.76
C TYR A 304 -15.86 -4.94 -6.27
N HIS A 305 -15.81 -3.85 -7.03
CA HIS A 305 -15.72 -3.85 -8.49
C HIS A 305 -14.61 -2.88 -8.89
N PRO A 306 -13.34 -3.29 -8.77
CA PRO A 306 -12.21 -2.41 -9.00
C PRO A 306 -12.15 -1.98 -10.46
N THR A 307 -11.75 -0.74 -10.72
CA THR A 307 -11.52 -0.29 -12.10
C THR A 307 -10.20 -0.85 -12.66
N PRO A 308 -10.11 -1.05 -13.98
CA PRO A 308 -8.84 -1.43 -14.61
C PRO A 308 -7.73 -0.41 -14.32
N PHE A 309 -6.52 -0.89 -14.11
CA PHE A 309 -5.35 -0.05 -13.90
C PHE A 309 -5.02 0.78 -15.16
N GLY A 310 -4.30 1.88 -14.95
CA GLY A 310 -3.78 2.75 -16.00
C GLY A 310 -3.75 4.22 -15.59
N PHE A 311 -2.75 4.94 -16.09
CA PHE A 311 -2.54 6.36 -15.81
C PHE A 311 -3.71 7.23 -16.25
N GLY A 312 -4.12 8.17 -15.39
CA GLY A 312 -5.20 9.13 -15.67
C GLY A 312 -6.59 8.53 -15.86
N LYS A 313 -6.76 7.22 -15.60
CA LYS A 313 -8.01 6.47 -15.76
C LYS A 313 -8.75 6.21 -14.43
N PHE A 314 -8.28 6.79 -13.32
CA PHE A 314 -8.99 6.71 -12.03
C PHE A 314 -10.35 7.38 -12.12
N VAL A 315 -11.27 6.98 -11.23
CA VAL A 315 -12.62 7.55 -11.19
C VAL A 315 -12.56 8.97 -10.65
N ARG A 316 -12.95 9.95 -11.48
CA ARG A 316 -12.92 11.38 -11.10
C ARG A 316 -14.08 11.73 -10.18
N GLY A 317 -13.88 12.74 -9.35
CA GLY A 317 -14.93 13.30 -8.49
C GLY A 317 -15.23 12.48 -7.23
N VAL A 318 -14.51 11.38 -7.00
CA VAL A 318 -14.68 10.56 -5.80
C VAL A 318 -14.16 11.31 -4.59
N LYS A 319 -14.98 11.40 -3.55
CA LYS A 319 -14.57 11.96 -2.25
C LYS A 319 -14.32 10.84 -1.24
N PRO A 320 -13.44 11.04 -0.24
CA PRO A 320 -13.16 10.04 0.80
C PRO A 320 -14.42 9.50 1.49
N GLU A 321 -15.45 10.32 1.68
CA GLU A 321 -16.72 9.92 2.30
C GLU A 321 -17.46 8.85 1.49
N SER A 322 -17.20 8.75 0.18
CA SER A 322 -17.76 7.70 -0.69
C SER A 322 -17.30 6.30 -0.28
N HIS A 323 -16.15 6.21 0.41
CA HIS A 323 -15.60 4.96 0.93
C HIS A 323 -16.05 4.64 2.35
N ALA A 324 -16.84 5.51 3.01
CA ALA A 324 -17.34 5.27 4.36
C ALA A 324 -18.19 3.99 4.43
N LEU A 325 -18.24 3.37 5.61
CA LEU A 325 -19.20 2.30 5.87
C LEU A 325 -20.61 2.88 5.86
N LYS A 326 -21.50 2.24 5.11
CA LYS A 326 -22.93 2.52 5.12
C LYS A 326 -23.62 1.59 6.12
#